data_AF-A0A177LIV4-F1
#
_entry.id   AF-A0A177LIV4-F1
#
_cell.length_a   1.000
_cell.length_b   1.000
_cell.length_c   1.000
_cell.angle_alpha   90.00
_cell.angle_beta   90.00
_cell.angle_gamma   90.00
#
_symmetry.space_group_name_H-M   'P 1'
#
loop_
_entity.id
_entity.type
_entity.pdbx_description
1 polymer ?
#
loop_
_entity_poly.entity_id
_entity_poly.type
_entity_poly.pdbx_seq_one_letter_code
_entity_poly.pdbx_strand_id
1 'polypeptide(L)'
;MTTDLHGDFIPFNIMEDYVKIINGNYKMRYLINHRRDIPPLGYFDNAEIKEVNKIFHVFAEPLVFKNRVTANFDKSLILEEPEKPISFITSENTDKFQILIDKNNFENINVLQNTAKKLRQVYSEEISLELGMRKNLVPDPQVVITLAKYYFILYPLLKPFFAKIGEKIAEDIAEDIYDGCKKNAKAAVKKLSETVRIVRQNMIPKDKILHTIFEIPGTPTIELHIKSDDATKIEKGLQATKLFSVHKKVTSLQSQVDISEIHFIFNSKNKWEFSYLITSDGKIIGTKLSFSKRDKLLSRIELSPTKAFSIGASGIEYERNFSRQI
;
A
#
# COMPACT_ATOMS: atom_id res chain seq x y z
N MET A 1 15.93 28.60 3.77
CA MET A 1 15.52 27.19 3.83
C MET A 1 14.06 27.14 3.46
N THR A 2 13.64 26.28 2.54
CA THR A 2 12.23 26.21 2.11
C THR A 2 11.55 25.14 2.95
N THR A 3 10.68 25.58 3.85
CA THR A 3 9.75 24.72 4.59
C THR A 3 8.45 24.62 3.81
N ASP A 4 7.87 23.43 3.77
CA ASP A 4 6.55 23.26 3.17
C ASP A 4 5.42 23.70 4.13
N LEU A 5 4.17 23.57 3.68
CA LEU A 5 3.00 23.95 4.50
C LEU A 5 2.82 23.08 5.76
N HIS A 6 3.55 21.97 5.88
CA HIS A 6 3.59 21.14 7.09
C HIS A 6 4.76 21.52 8.01
N GLY A 7 5.58 22.50 7.64
CA GLY A 7 6.78 22.91 8.37
C GLY A 7 7.97 21.96 8.16
N ASP A 8 7.88 21.06 7.17
CA ASP A 8 8.95 20.11 6.85
C ASP A 8 9.93 20.73 5.86
N PHE A 9 11.23 20.44 6.01
CA PHE A 9 12.25 20.77 5.02
C PHE A 9 12.95 19.49 4.53
N ILE A 10 13.48 19.52 3.31
CA ILE A 10 14.27 18.42 2.75
C ILE A 10 15.71 18.92 2.64
N PRO A 11 16.67 18.35 3.39
CA PRO A 11 18.09 18.65 3.24
C PRO A 11 18.60 18.34 1.83
N PHE A 12 19.63 19.06 1.38
CA PHE A 12 20.18 18.89 0.03
C PHE A 12 20.70 17.45 -0.22
N ASN A 13 21.40 16.85 0.74
CA ASN A 13 21.86 15.45 0.64
C ASN A 13 20.70 14.46 0.46
N ILE A 14 19.56 14.73 1.11
CA ILE A 14 18.36 13.91 0.91
C ILE A 14 17.81 14.12 -0.51
N MET A 15 17.84 15.35 -1.05
CA MET A 15 17.48 15.59 -2.45
C MET A 15 18.38 14.81 -3.43
N GLU A 16 19.68 14.69 -3.15
CA GLU A 16 20.60 13.89 -3.96
C GLU A 16 20.22 12.42 -3.93
N ASP A 17 19.84 11.90 -2.76
CA ASP A 17 19.38 10.51 -2.63
C ASP A 17 18.04 10.28 -3.35
N TYR A 18 17.12 11.26 -3.33
CA TYR A 18 15.90 11.22 -4.13
C TYR A 18 16.19 11.10 -5.63
N VAL A 19 17.13 11.91 -6.15
CA VAL A 19 17.52 11.85 -7.57
C VAL A 19 18.10 10.48 -7.91
N LYS A 20 18.99 9.92 -7.06
CA LYS A 20 19.55 8.57 -7.25
C LYS A 20 18.46 7.50 -7.28
N ILE A 21 17.46 7.59 -6.40
CA ILE A 21 16.34 6.64 -6.33
C ILE A 21 15.51 6.71 -7.62
N ILE A 22 15.13 7.90 -8.07
CA ILE A 22 14.28 8.06 -9.28
C ILE A 22 15.00 7.56 -10.53
N ASN A 23 16.29 7.89 -10.67
CA ASN A 23 17.11 7.48 -11.80
C ASN A 23 17.63 6.04 -11.69
N GLY A 24 17.35 5.34 -10.58
CA GLY A 24 17.82 3.99 -10.33
C GLY A 24 17.19 2.92 -11.23
N ASN A 25 17.64 1.68 -11.04
CA ASN A 25 17.13 0.52 -11.77
C ASN A 25 15.69 0.15 -11.38
N TYR A 26 15.32 0.44 -10.12
CA TYR A 26 13.97 0.24 -9.61
C TYR A 26 13.23 1.55 -9.65
N LYS A 27 12.18 1.61 -10.47
CA LYS A 27 11.45 2.84 -10.75
C LYS A 27 10.40 3.15 -9.68
N MET A 28 10.24 4.44 -9.42
CA MET A 28 9.17 4.96 -8.58
C MET A 28 7.88 5.07 -9.40
N ARG A 29 6.76 4.60 -8.84
CA ARG A 29 5.45 4.63 -9.50
C ARG A 29 4.91 6.05 -9.61
N TYR A 30 4.39 6.40 -10.78
CA TYR A 30 3.61 7.61 -10.96
C TYR A 30 2.14 7.36 -10.58
N LEU A 31 1.81 7.65 -9.32
CA LEU A 31 0.47 7.47 -8.75
C LEU A 31 -0.32 8.79 -8.73
N ILE A 32 -1.64 8.68 -8.89
CA ILE A 32 -2.54 9.82 -8.73
C ILE A 32 -2.90 9.99 -7.25
N ASN A 33 -2.57 11.13 -6.64
CA ASN A 33 -2.83 11.44 -5.22
C ASN A 33 -2.32 10.34 -4.26
N HIS A 34 -1.18 9.70 -4.57
CA HIS A 34 -0.63 8.54 -3.85
C HIS A 34 -1.58 7.33 -3.71
N ARG A 35 -2.64 7.23 -4.52
CA ARG A 35 -3.61 6.15 -4.38
C ARG A 35 -3.06 4.84 -4.94
N ARG A 36 -2.93 3.86 -4.06
CA ARG A 36 -2.50 2.49 -4.38
C ARG A 36 -3.63 1.57 -4.85
N ASP A 37 -4.89 1.95 -4.61
CA ASP A 37 -6.05 1.13 -4.98
C ASP A 37 -6.48 1.27 -6.45
N ILE A 38 -5.76 2.06 -7.23
CA ILE A 38 -5.93 2.23 -8.67
C ILE A 38 -4.58 2.01 -9.38
N PRO A 39 -4.58 1.57 -10.65
CA PRO A 39 -3.35 1.34 -11.39
C PRO A 39 -2.49 2.62 -11.49
N PRO A 40 -1.14 2.51 -11.48
CA PRO A 40 -0.27 3.65 -11.75
C PRO A 40 -0.48 4.17 -13.19
N LEU A 41 -0.14 5.44 -13.42
CA LEU A 41 -0.12 6.04 -14.77
C LEU A 41 1.17 5.69 -15.54
N GLY A 42 2.21 5.34 -14.81
CA GLY A 42 3.56 5.16 -15.34
C GLY A 42 4.58 5.20 -14.22
N TYR A 43 5.71 5.84 -14.48
CA TYR A 43 6.83 5.95 -13.55
C TYR A 43 7.55 7.29 -13.67
N PHE A 44 8.42 7.59 -12.73
CA PHE A 44 9.31 8.76 -12.79
C PHE A 44 10.71 8.35 -13.23
N ASP A 45 11.35 9.21 -14.03
CA ASP A 45 12.76 9.09 -14.43
C ASP A 45 13.36 10.48 -14.69
N ASN A 46 14.61 10.54 -15.16
CA ASN A 46 15.30 11.77 -15.57
C ASN A 46 15.27 12.87 -14.50
N ALA A 47 15.44 12.49 -13.24
CA ALA A 47 15.46 13.41 -12.13
C ALA A 47 16.78 14.20 -12.06
N GLU A 48 16.67 15.47 -11.68
CA GLU A 48 17.80 16.37 -11.49
C GLU A 48 17.51 17.40 -10.39
N ILE A 49 18.56 17.92 -9.77
CA ILE A 49 18.45 19.07 -8.86
C ILE A 49 18.73 20.33 -9.65
N LYS A 50 17.83 21.31 -9.55
CA LYS A 50 18.00 22.65 -10.12
C LYS A 50 17.80 23.71 -9.05
N GLU A 51 18.60 24.76 -9.13
CA GLU A 51 18.41 25.97 -8.32
C GLU A 51 17.49 26.94 -9.07
N VAL A 52 16.37 27.31 -8.44
CA VAL A 52 15.42 28.30 -8.95
C VAL A 52 15.19 29.33 -7.84
N ASN A 53 15.43 30.61 -8.11
CA ASN A 53 15.27 31.69 -7.14
C ASN A 53 15.99 31.43 -5.79
N LYS A 54 17.22 30.91 -5.84
CA LYS A 54 18.03 30.54 -4.66
C LYS A 54 17.47 29.38 -3.82
N ILE A 55 16.59 28.58 -4.39
CA ILE A 55 16.00 27.40 -3.78
C ILE A 55 16.33 26.19 -4.64
N PHE A 56 16.83 25.12 -4.03
CA PHE A 56 17.05 23.86 -4.70
C PHE A 56 15.75 23.07 -4.79
N HIS A 57 15.48 22.52 -5.97
CA HIS A 57 14.31 21.70 -6.27
C HIS A 57 14.76 20.42 -6.97
N VAL A 58 14.10 19.31 -6.63
CA VAL A 58 14.16 18.08 -7.44
C VAL A 58 13.09 18.17 -8.51
N PHE A 59 13.52 18.14 -9.77
CA PHE A 59 12.64 17.94 -10.92
C PHE A 59 12.73 16.48 -11.33
N ALA A 60 11.61 15.87 -11.71
CA ALA A 60 11.53 14.51 -12.21
C ALA A 60 10.52 14.44 -13.35
N GLU A 61 10.84 13.68 -14.39
CA GLU A 61 9.97 13.53 -15.56
C GLU A 61 8.95 12.39 -15.32
N PRO A 62 7.64 12.66 -15.42
CA PRO A 62 6.63 11.60 -15.41
C PRO A 62 6.55 10.94 -16.80
N LEU A 63 6.92 9.66 -16.87
CA LEU A 63 6.80 8.84 -18.06
C LEU A 63 5.50 8.02 -17.98
N VAL A 64 4.50 8.41 -18.78
CA VAL A 64 3.16 7.80 -18.80
C VAL A 64 3.09 6.65 -19.80
N PHE A 65 2.41 5.56 -19.44
CA PHE A 65 2.15 4.47 -20.37
C PHE A 65 1.15 4.88 -21.45
N LYS A 66 1.55 4.72 -22.71
CA LYS A 66 0.77 5.17 -23.88
C LYS A 66 -0.06 4.06 -24.50
N ASN A 67 0.43 2.81 -24.43
CA ASN A 67 -0.16 1.68 -25.11
C ASN A 67 -1.12 0.94 -24.18
N ARG A 68 -2.42 1.01 -24.49
CA ARG A 68 -3.47 0.28 -23.78
C ARG A 68 -4.07 -0.78 -24.70
N VAL A 69 -3.95 -2.04 -24.30
CA VAL A 69 -4.49 -3.19 -25.04
C VAL A 69 -5.32 -4.09 -24.14
N THR A 70 -6.02 -5.05 -24.74
CA THR A 70 -6.72 -6.10 -23.99
C THR A 70 -5.76 -7.25 -23.74
N ALA A 71 -5.76 -7.84 -22.55
CA ALA A 71 -4.92 -9.00 -22.26
C ALA A 71 -5.32 -10.18 -23.14
N ASN A 72 -4.33 -10.88 -23.70
CA ASN A 72 -4.55 -12.03 -24.60
C ASN A 72 -5.20 -13.23 -23.87
N PHE A 73 -4.87 -13.44 -22.59
CA PHE A 73 -5.39 -14.54 -21.79
C PHE A 73 -6.74 -14.25 -21.10
N ASP A 74 -7.17 -12.99 -21.03
CA ASP A 74 -8.45 -12.60 -20.41
C ASP A 74 -8.98 -11.29 -21.03
N LYS A 75 -10.04 -11.41 -21.85
CA LYS A 75 -10.67 -10.27 -22.55
C LYS A 75 -11.34 -9.25 -21.63
N SER A 76 -11.51 -9.57 -20.34
CA SER A 76 -12.02 -8.65 -19.34
C SER A 76 -10.95 -7.72 -18.76
N LEU A 77 -9.67 -8.00 -19.03
CA LEU A 77 -8.52 -7.27 -18.51
C LEU A 77 -7.91 -6.33 -19.56
N ILE A 78 -7.44 -5.20 -19.06
CA ILE A 78 -6.67 -4.19 -19.77
C ILE A 78 -5.21 -4.33 -19.37
N LEU A 79 -4.31 -4.15 -20.32
CA LEU A 79 -2.87 -4.12 -20.15
C LEU A 79 -2.33 -2.77 -20.61
N GLU A 80 -1.47 -2.17 -19.79
CA GLU A 80 -0.59 -1.06 -20.17
C GLU A 80 0.86 -1.45 -19.90
N GLU A 81 1.77 -1.10 -20.81
CA GLU A 81 3.18 -1.49 -20.72
C GLU A 81 4.13 -0.30 -20.94
N PRO A 82 5.32 -0.33 -20.31
CA PRO A 82 6.38 0.62 -20.58
C PRO A 82 6.98 0.42 -21.97
N GLU A 83 7.64 1.45 -22.52
CA GLU A 83 8.38 1.36 -23.80
C GLU A 83 9.57 0.38 -23.71
N LYS A 84 10.10 0.16 -22.50
CA LYS A 84 11.17 -0.81 -22.18
C LYS A 84 10.84 -1.51 -20.87
N PRO A 85 11.22 -2.78 -20.67
CA PRO A 85 11.05 -3.47 -19.38
C PRO A 85 11.63 -2.65 -18.21
N ILE A 86 10.86 -2.51 -17.14
CA ILE A 86 11.28 -1.84 -15.89
C ILE A 86 10.85 -2.69 -14.70
N SER A 87 11.55 -2.54 -13.58
CA SER A 87 11.07 -3.06 -12.29
C SER A 87 10.72 -1.89 -11.39
N PHE A 88 9.65 -2.03 -10.61
CA PHE A 88 9.29 -1.02 -9.63
C PHE A 88 10.00 -1.26 -8.30
N ILE A 89 10.17 -0.20 -7.52
CA ILE A 89 10.51 -0.34 -6.10
C ILE A 89 9.41 -1.15 -5.43
N THR A 90 9.79 -2.23 -4.76
CA THR A 90 8.91 -3.08 -3.96
C THR A 90 9.20 -2.87 -2.48
N SER A 91 8.22 -3.12 -1.62
CA SER A 91 8.46 -3.19 -0.19
C SER A 91 9.50 -4.28 0.11
N GLU A 92 10.45 -4.01 1.00
CA GLU A 92 11.40 -5.02 1.46
C GLU A 92 10.64 -6.16 2.14
N ASN A 93 11.11 -7.40 1.93
CA ASN A 93 10.61 -8.54 2.69
C ASN A 93 10.96 -8.33 4.17
N THR A 94 9.96 -7.95 4.96
CA THR A 94 10.09 -7.81 6.41
C THR A 94 9.49 -9.01 7.13
N ASP A 95 10.24 -9.50 8.11
CA ASP A 95 9.77 -10.53 9.04
C ASP A 95 8.95 -9.93 10.19
N LYS A 96 8.84 -8.59 10.26
CA LYS A 96 8.16 -7.88 11.34
C LYS A 96 6.73 -7.50 10.94
N PHE A 97 5.80 -7.73 11.86
CA PHE A 97 4.48 -7.14 11.77
C PHE A 97 4.61 -5.62 11.93
N GLN A 98 4.17 -4.87 10.93
CA GLN A 98 4.34 -3.43 10.88
C GLN A 98 3.00 -2.72 10.70
N ILE A 99 2.83 -1.59 11.38
CA ILE A 99 1.75 -0.64 11.17
C ILE A 99 2.37 0.68 10.74
N LEU A 100 2.02 1.16 9.56
CA LEU A 100 2.41 2.47 9.05
C LEU A 100 1.19 3.39 9.09
N ILE A 101 1.34 4.52 9.79
CA ILE A 101 0.33 5.57 9.89
C ILE A 101 0.88 6.88 9.33
N ASP A 102 0.02 7.66 8.68
CA ASP A 102 0.40 8.97 8.16
C ASP A 102 0.31 10.02 9.28
N LYS A 103 1.41 10.72 9.58
CA LYS A 103 1.40 11.78 10.61
C LYS A 103 0.39 12.90 10.30
N ASN A 104 0.15 13.19 9.02
CA ASN A 104 -0.77 14.23 8.57
C ASN A 104 -2.25 13.81 8.69
N ASN A 105 -2.51 12.55 9.06
CA ASN A 105 -3.85 12.10 9.45
C ASN A 105 -4.14 12.34 10.93
N PHE A 106 -3.36 13.10 11.67
CA PHE A 106 -3.63 13.41 13.08
C PHE A 106 -3.65 14.92 13.30
N GLU A 107 -4.53 15.37 14.19
CA GLU A 107 -4.68 16.80 14.52
C GLU A 107 -3.40 17.40 15.10
N ASN A 108 -2.67 16.62 15.90
CA ASN A 108 -1.39 17.02 16.50
C ASN A 108 -0.58 15.80 16.96
N ILE A 109 0.67 16.06 17.32
CA ILE A 109 1.64 15.05 17.77
C ILE A 109 1.19 14.31 19.05
N ASN A 110 0.48 14.96 19.96
CA ASN A 110 0.02 14.32 21.21
C ASN A 110 -1.03 13.25 20.92
N VAL A 111 -1.97 13.53 20.01
CA VAL A 111 -2.96 12.54 19.55
C VAL A 111 -2.28 11.36 18.86
N LEU A 112 -1.28 11.63 18.01
CA LEU A 112 -0.47 10.61 17.35
C LEU A 112 0.25 9.71 18.37
N GLN A 113 0.96 10.30 19.35
CA GLN A 113 1.69 9.56 20.38
C GLN A 113 0.76 8.72 21.28
N ASN A 114 -0.39 9.27 21.67
CA ASN A 114 -1.39 8.53 22.43
C ASN A 114 -1.97 7.35 21.63
N THR A 115 -2.19 7.54 20.33
CA THR A 115 -2.62 6.47 19.43
C THR A 115 -1.55 5.38 19.32
N ALA A 116 -0.29 5.77 19.12
CA ALA A 116 0.86 4.87 19.07
C ALA A 116 0.97 4.00 20.34
N LYS A 117 0.82 4.62 21.52
CA LYS A 117 0.84 3.91 22.82
C LYS A 117 -0.28 2.88 22.93
N LYS A 118 -1.51 3.25 22.55
CA LYS A 118 -2.65 2.32 22.54
C LYS A 118 -2.42 1.14 21.59
N LEU A 119 -1.89 1.40 20.39
CA LEU A 119 -1.57 0.35 19.43
C LEU A 119 -0.53 -0.61 20.00
N ARG A 120 0.58 -0.10 20.55
CA ARG A 120 1.61 -0.95 21.16
C ARG A 120 1.05 -1.84 22.28
N GLN A 121 0.14 -1.31 23.10
CA GLN A 121 -0.54 -2.10 24.14
C GLN A 121 -1.38 -3.27 23.57
N VAL A 122 -2.09 -3.07 22.45
CA VAL A 122 -2.87 -4.14 21.78
C VAL A 122 -1.99 -5.32 21.36
N TYR A 123 -0.73 -5.04 21.04
CA TYR A 123 0.23 -6.04 20.59
C TYR A 123 1.33 -6.34 21.60
N SER A 124 1.18 -5.92 22.86
CA SER A 124 2.19 -6.19 23.91
C SER A 124 3.60 -5.74 23.52
N GLU A 125 3.73 -4.59 22.82
CA GLU A 125 4.97 -4.01 22.28
C GLU A 125 5.64 -4.79 21.12
N GLU A 126 5.03 -5.86 20.59
CA GLU A 126 5.63 -6.73 19.55
C GLU A 126 5.46 -6.21 18.11
N ILE A 127 5.26 -4.91 17.90
CA ILE A 127 5.01 -4.33 16.57
C ILE A 127 6.03 -3.25 16.18
N SER A 128 6.36 -3.19 14.88
CA SER A 128 7.00 -2.00 14.31
C SER A 128 5.93 -0.97 13.99
N LEU A 129 5.97 0.18 14.64
CA LEU A 129 5.10 1.31 14.29
C LEU A 129 5.94 2.33 13.54
N GLU A 130 5.64 2.49 12.26
CA GLU A 130 6.33 3.43 11.37
C GLU A 130 5.46 4.65 11.08
N LEU A 131 6.11 5.79 10.87
CA LEU A 131 5.46 7.02 10.43
C LEU A 131 5.69 7.19 8.93
N GLY A 132 4.59 7.17 8.18
CA GLY A 132 4.57 7.59 6.80
C GLY A 132 4.17 9.06 6.71
N MET A 133 4.37 9.65 5.52
CA MET A 133 3.84 10.96 5.25
C MET A 133 3.56 11.14 3.76
N ARG A 134 2.32 11.51 3.45
CA ARG A 134 1.92 11.95 2.11
C ARG A 134 1.94 13.47 2.06
N LYS A 135 2.60 14.02 1.02
CA LYS A 135 2.67 15.47 0.77
C LYS A 135 1.34 15.96 0.19
N ASN A 136 0.34 16.03 1.06
CA ASN A 136 -0.97 16.61 0.84
C ASN A 136 -1.39 17.29 2.15
N LEU A 137 -1.97 18.50 2.08
CA LEU A 137 -2.29 19.32 3.24
C LEU A 137 -3.18 18.57 4.25
N VAL A 138 -4.16 17.83 3.75
CA VAL A 138 -4.99 16.92 4.54
C VAL A 138 -5.22 15.66 3.71
N PRO A 139 -4.38 14.62 3.83
CA PRO A 139 -4.54 13.40 3.05
C PRO A 139 -5.76 12.59 3.52
N ASP A 140 -6.37 11.81 2.63
CA ASP A 140 -7.42 10.87 3.03
C ASP A 140 -6.88 9.92 4.12
N PRO A 141 -7.69 9.57 5.14
CA PRO A 141 -7.24 8.76 6.26
C PRO A 141 -6.81 7.37 5.77
N GLN A 142 -5.57 6.99 6.07
CA GLN A 142 -4.99 5.72 5.63
C GLN A 142 -4.18 5.06 6.74
N VAL A 143 -4.30 3.74 6.83
CA VAL A 143 -3.40 2.88 7.61
C VAL A 143 -2.93 1.75 6.72
N VAL A 144 -1.64 1.47 6.76
CA VAL A 144 -1.04 0.32 6.08
C VAL A 144 -0.57 -0.66 7.15
N ILE A 145 -0.98 -1.92 7.02
CA ILE A 145 -0.63 -2.98 7.97
C ILE A 145 0.10 -4.05 7.18
N THR A 146 1.39 -4.20 7.43
CA THR A 146 2.22 -5.22 6.79
C THR A 146 2.16 -6.48 7.64
N LEU A 147 1.50 -7.49 7.09
CA LEU A 147 1.36 -8.82 7.68
C LEU A 147 2.59 -9.64 7.30
N ALA A 148 3.59 -9.69 8.19
CA ALA A 148 4.78 -10.51 7.99
C ALA A 148 4.44 -11.96 7.61
N LYS A 149 5.27 -12.52 6.71
CA LYS A 149 5.17 -13.87 6.12
C LYS A 149 3.72 -14.35 5.97
N TYR A 150 3.10 -13.94 4.86
CA TYR A 150 1.85 -14.43 4.26
C TYR A 150 1.42 -15.82 4.74
N TYR A 151 2.36 -16.76 4.72
CA TYR A 151 2.20 -18.17 5.04
C TYR A 151 1.78 -18.46 6.48
N PHE A 152 2.25 -17.73 7.49
CA PHE A 152 1.96 -18.06 8.89
C PHE A 152 0.51 -17.74 9.32
N ILE A 153 -0.13 -16.77 8.66
CA ILE A 153 -1.53 -16.39 8.95
C ILE A 153 -2.49 -17.08 7.97
N LEU A 154 -2.14 -17.15 6.68
CA LEU A 154 -3.05 -17.64 5.64
C LEU A 154 -3.05 -19.15 5.48
N TYR A 155 -1.89 -19.80 5.42
CA TYR A 155 -1.87 -21.24 5.16
C TYR A 155 -2.59 -22.07 6.24
N PRO A 156 -2.46 -21.75 7.53
CA PRO A 156 -3.30 -22.38 8.55
C PRO A 156 -4.79 -22.10 8.33
N LEU A 157 -5.21 -20.90 7.92
CA LEU A 157 -6.62 -20.65 7.62
C LEU A 157 -7.12 -21.41 6.39
N LEU A 158 -6.23 -21.65 5.42
CA LEU A 158 -6.55 -22.22 4.12
C LEU A 158 -6.35 -23.75 4.01
N LYS A 159 -5.66 -24.39 4.98
CA LYS A 159 -5.43 -25.84 5.02
C LYS A 159 -6.67 -26.69 4.69
N PRO A 160 -7.89 -26.42 5.24
CA PRO A 160 -9.07 -27.23 4.94
C PRO A 160 -9.51 -27.13 3.48
N PHE A 161 -9.14 -26.04 2.80
CA PHE A 161 -9.42 -25.85 1.39
C PHE A 161 -8.35 -26.49 0.52
N PHE A 162 -7.07 -26.40 0.88
CA PHE A 162 -5.96 -27.05 0.17
C PHE A 162 -6.07 -28.57 0.20
N ALA A 163 -6.40 -29.15 1.37
CA ALA A 163 -6.62 -30.59 1.52
C ALA A 163 -7.76 -31.09 0.61
N LYS A 164 -8.81 -30.28 0.39
CA LYS A 164 -9.93 -30.64 -0.49
C LYS A 164 -9.57 -30.65 -1.98
N ILE A 165 -8.51 -29.95 -2.38
CA ILE A 165 -8.08 -29.84 -3.78
C ILE A 165 -6.77 -30.59 -4.05
N GLY A 166 -6.25 -31.34 -3.07
CA GLY A 166 -5.04 -32.15 -3.21
C GLY A 166 -3.77 -31.34 -3.43
N GLU A 167 -3.71 -30.09 -2.94
CA GLU A 167 -2.49 -29.29 -3.05
C GLU A 167 -1.42 -29.78 -2.08
N LYS A 168 -0.20 -30.02 -2.58
CA LYS A 168 0.97 -30.49 -1.82
C LYS A 168 1.27 -29.63 -0.58
N ILE A 169 0.96 -28.34 -0.64
CA ILE A 169 1.09 -27.38 0.47
C ILE A 169 0.28 -27.83 1.70
N ALA A 170 -0.82 -28.57 1.53
CA ALA A 170 -1.62 -29.07 2.66
C ALA A 170 -0.90 -30.13 3.49
N GLU A 171 -0.09 -30.96 2.83
CA GLU A 171 0.68 -32.05 3.44
C GLU A 171 1.86 -31.50 4.24
N ASP A 172 2.42 -30.37 3.79
CA ASP A 172 3.55 -29.69 4.44
C ASP A 172 3.14 -28.91 5.71
N ILE A 173 1.85 -28.72 5.99
CA ILE A 173 1.36 -28.02 7.19
C ILE A 173 1.05 -29.02 8.31
N ALA A 174 1.93 -29.11 9.31
CA ALA A 174 1.70 -29.96 10.49
C ALA A 174 0.39 -29.62 11.23
N GLU A 175 -0.25 -30.63 11.84
CA GLU A 175 -1.58 -30.51 12.45
C GLU A 175 -1.58 -29.67 13.74
N ASP A 176 -0.56 -29.81 14.58
CA ASP A 176 -0.36 -28.96 15.77
C ASP A 176 -0.09 -27.50 15.41
N ILE A 177 0.61 -27.26 14.29
CA ILE A 177 0.83 -25.92 13.74
C ILE A 177 -0.52 -25.33 13.30
N TYR A 178 -1.38 -26.12 12.63
CA TYR A 178 -2.70 -25.67 12.20
C TYR A 178 -3.59 -25.24 13.37
N ASP A 179 -3.69 -26.04 14.44
CA ASP A 179 -4.58 -25.74 15.57
C ASP A 179 -4.07 -24.57 16.43
N GLY A 180 -2.76 -24.49 16.67
CA GLY A 180 -2.13 -23.33 17.30
C GLY A 180 -2.35 -22.05 16.50
N CYS A 181 -2.11 -22.11 15.18
CA CYS A 181 -2.27 -20.97 14.30
C CYS A 181 -3.73 -20.54 14.11
N LYS A 182 -4.71 -21.45 14.12
CA LYS A 182 -6.13 -21.09 13.98
C LYS A 182 -6.63 -20.24 15.14
N LYS A 183 -6.26 -20.58 16.37
CA LYS A 183 -6.59 -19.79 17.57
C LYS A 183 -5.88 -18.43 17.53
N ASN A 184 -4.60 -18.43 17.13
CA ASN A 184 -3.80 -17.22 16.97
C ASN A 184 -4.32 -16.32 15.84
N ALA A 185 -4.84 -16.88 14.74
CA ALA A 185 -5.38 -16.13 13.62
C ALA A 185 -6.66 -15.38 13.99
N LYS A 186 -7.58 -16.00 14.75
CA LYS A 186 -8.78 -15.30 15.24
C LYS A 186 -8.41 -14.16 16.20
N ALA A 187 -7.43 -14.37 17.07
CA ALA A 187 -6.92 -13.33 17.96
C ALA A 187 -6.23 -12.20 17.16
N ALA A 188 -5.42 -12.54 16.16
CA ALA A 188 -4.77 -11.59 15.27
C ALA A 188 -5.80 -10.74 14.51
N VAL A 189 -6.82 -11.36 13.90
CA VAL A 189 -7.91 -10.64 13.22
C VAL A 189 -8.64 -9.67 14.16
N LYS A 190 -8.87 -10.06 15.41
CA LYS A 190 -9.42 -9.15 16.43
C LYS A 190 -8.47 -7.97 16.74
N LYS A 191 -7.16 -8.22 16.90
CA LYS A 191 -6.16 -7.15 17.08
C LYS A 191 -6.13 -6.20 15.87
N LEU A 192 -6.28 -6.72 14.66
CA LEU A 192 -6.38 -5.91 13.43
C LEU A 192 -7.65 -5.06 13.39
N SER A 193 -8.80 -5.63 13.76
CA SER A 193 -10.06 -4.88 13.87
C SER A 193 -9.95 -3.77 14.92
N GLU A 194 -9.36 -4.08 16.08
CA GLU A 194 -9.10 -3.12 17.15
C GLU A 194 -8.13 -2.01 16.72
N THR A 195 -7.09 -2.35 15.94
CA THR A 195 -6.16 -1.38 15.34
C THR A 195 -6.92 -0.38 14.49
N VAL A 196 -7.78 -0.86 13.58
CA VAL A 196 -8.60 -0.03 12.70
C VAL A 196 -9.54 0.87 13.51
N ARG A 197 -10.15 0.34 14.58
CA ARG A 197 -10.97 1.12 15.51
C ARG A 197 -10.17 2.25 16.16
N ILE A 198 -9.02 1.94 16.74
CA ILE A 198 -8.15 2.90 17.43
C ILE A 198 -7.68 3.99 16.48
N VAL A 199 -7.14 3.64 15.30
CA VAL A 199 -6.63 4.65 14.36
C VAL A 199 -7.77 5.51 13.83
N ARG A 200 -8.92 4.93 13.44
CA ARG A 200 -10.05 5.70 12.90
C ARG A 200 -10.59 6.72 13.90
N GLN A 201 -10.69 6.34 15.18
CA GLN A 201 -11.15 7.24 16.24
C GLN A 201 -10.27 8.50 16.36
N ASN A 202 -8.98 8.39 16.05
CA ASN A 202 -8.03 9.49 16.24
C ASN A 202 -7.61 10.18 14.93
N MET A 203 -7.85 9.54 13.77
CA MET A 203 -7.44 10.08 12.48
C MET A 203 -8.41 11.13 11.92
N ILE A 204 -7.86 12.15 11.29
CA ILE A 204 -8.54 13.13 10.43
C ILE A 204 -8.17 12.87 8.96
N PRO A 205 -8.98 13.33 7.99
CA PRO A 205 -10.29 13.97 8.16
C PRO A 205 -11.42 12.97 8.56
N LYS A 206 -12.45 13.46 9.26
CA LYS A 206 -13.57 12.64 9.75
C LYS A 206 -14.67 12.42 8.71
N ASP A 207 -14.81 13.31 7.73
CA ASP A 207 -15.76 13.20 6.62
C ASP A 207 -15.31 12.23 5.51
N LYS A 208 -14.09 11.69 5.60
CA LYS A 208 -13.55 10.70 4.67
C LYS A 208 -13.50 9.31 5.30
N ILE A 209 -13.74 8.30 4.47
CA ILE A 209 -13.68 6.89 4.86
C ILE A 209 -12.21 6.46 4.99
N LEU A 210 -11.88 5.74 6.07
CA LEU A 210 -10.56 5.14 6.26
C LEU A 210 -10.25 4.08 5.19
N HIS A 211 -9.08 4.24 4.59
CA HIS A 211 -8.47 3.25 3.72
C HIS A 211 -7.48 2.40 4.50
N THR A 212 -7.86 1.18 4.82
CA THR A 212 -6.97 0.16 5.38
C THR A 212 -6.35 -0.64 4.25
N ILE A 213 -5.03 -0.75 4.21
CA ILE A 213 -4.27 -1.57 3.25
C ILE A 213 -3.57 -2.66 4.05
N PHE A 214 -3.87 -3.93 3.79
CA PHE A 214 -3.04 -5.03 4.26
C PHE A 214 -2.02 -5.36 3.19
N GLU A 215 -0.75 -5.11 3.48
CA GLU A 215 0.35 -5.59 2.67
C GLU A 215 0.75 -6.96 3.16
N ILE A 216 0.92 -7.89 2.24
CA ILE A 216 1.38 -9.23 2.58
C ILE A 216 2.60 -9.53 1.71
N PRO A 217 3.82 -9.38 2.29
CA PRO A 217 5.06 -9.61 1.56
C PRO A 217 5.16 -11.06 1.07
N GLY A 218 5.71 -11.23 -0.13
CA GLY A 218 5.88 -12.51 -0.79
C GLY A 218 6.17 -12.34 -2.27
N THR A 219 6.12 -13.44 -3.02
CA THR A 219 6.26 -13.43 -4.48
C THR A 219 5.01 -14.09 -5.08
N PRO A 220 3.98 -13.31 -5.47
CA PRO A 220 3.94 -11.85 -5.52
C PRO A 220 3.62 -11.22 -4.15
N THR A 221 3.92 -9.94 -4.00
CA THR A 221 3.35 -9.14 -2.90
C THR A 221 1.85 -8.98 -3.13
N ILE A 222 1.05 -9.19 -2.09
CA ILE A 222 -0.41 -9.07 -2.18
C ILE A 222 -0.88 -7.88 -1.35
N GLU A 223 -1.66 -7.00 -1.96
CA GLU A 223 -2.33 -5.89 -1.28
C GLU A 223 -3.83 -6.10 -1.21
N LEU A 224 -4.37 -6.03 0.01
CA LEU A 224 -5.80 -6.13 0.29
C LEU A 224 -6.32 -4.79 0.79
N HIS A 225 -7.11 -4.09 -0.02
CA HIS A 225 -7.64 -2.78 0.29
C HIS A 225 -9.08 -2.85 0.83
N ILE A 226 -9.30 -2.31 2.03
CA ILE A 226 -10.63 -2.12 2.62
C ILE A 226 -10.87 -0.63 2.82
N LYS A 227 -11.93 -0.10 2.22
CA LYS A 227 -12.42 1.27 2.45
C LYS A 227 -13.65 1.22 3.34
N SER A 228 -13.46 1.44 4.64
CA SER A 228 -14.51 1.33 5.64
C SER A 228 -14.09 1.93 6.97
N ASP A 229 -15.03 2.62 7.63
CA ASP A 229 -14.89 3.01 9.04
C ASP A 229 -15.40 1.92 9.99
N ASP A 230 -16.17 0.97 9.48
CA ASP A 230 -16.66 -0.20 10.21
C ASP A 230 -15.55 -1.26 10.33
N ALA A 231 -15.02 -1.41 11.55
CA ALA A 231 -13.99 -2.39 11.90
C ALA A 231 -14.43 -3.85 11.72
N THR A 232 -15.75 -4.14 11.69
CA THR A 232 -16.25 -5.50 11.41
C THR A 232 -16.02 -5.91 9.97
N LYS A 233 -15.84 -4.96 9.04
CA LYS A 233 -15.43 -5.30 7.66
C LYS A 233 -14.04 -5.91 7.58
N ILE A 234 -13.14 -5.56 8.52
CA ILE A 234 -11.82 -6.19 8.62
C ILE A 234 -11.99 -7.68 8.92
N GLU A 235 -12.80 -8.00 9.92
CA GLU A 235 -13.06 -9.40 10.30
C GLU A 235 -13.71 -10.19 9.15
N LYS A 236 -14.68 -9.59 8.45
CA LYS A 236 -15.33 -10.19 7.27
C LYS A 236 -14.36 -10.40 6.10
N GLY A 237 -13.47 -9.44 5.86
CA GLY A 237 -12.48 -9.50 4.79
C GLY A 237 -11.41 -10.56 5.02
N LEU A 238 -11.00 -10.74 6.27
CA LEU A 238 -9.97 -11.70 6.66
C LEU A 238 -10.52 -13.10 7.01
N GLN A 239 -11.75 -13.41 6.59
CA GLN A 239 -12.28 -14.78 6.70
C GLN A 239 -11.55 -15.74 5.76
N ALA A 240 -11.27 -16.95 6.23
CA ALA A 240 -10.57 -17.99 5.48
C ALA A 240 -11.16 -18.23 4.08
N THR A 241 -12.50 -18.35 3.97
CA THR A 241 -13.20 -18.55 2.68
C THR A 241 -12.95 -17.41 1.69
N LYS A 242 -12.85 -16.16 2.17
CA LYS A 242 -12.61 -14.97 1.35
C LYS A 242 -11.15 -14.91 0.91
N LEU A 243 -10.23 -15.18 1.83
CA LEU A 243 -8.80 -15.24 1.54
C LEU A 243 -8.47 -16.40 0.57
N PHE A 244 -9.20 -17.50 0.64
CA PHE A 244 -9.05 -18.60 -0.31
C PHE A 244 -9.40 -18.18 -1.74
N SER A 245 -10.44 -17.35 -1.90
CA SER A 245 -10.80 -16.83 -3.22
C SER A 245 -9.75 -15.87 -3.79
N VAL A 246 -9.08 -15.11 -2.93
CA VAL A 246 -7.90 -14.31 -3.29
C VAL A 246 -6.79 -15.25 -3.77
N HIS A 247 -6.41 -16.24 -2.97
CA HIS A 247 -5.37 -17.20 -3.32
C HIS A 247 -5.62 -17.86 -4.68
N LYS A 248 -6.83 -18.41 -4.91
CA LYS A 248 -7.21 -18.99 -6.20
C LYS A 248 -7.02 -18.02 -7.37
N LYS A 249 -7.38 -16.75 -7.19
CA LYS A 249 -7.24 -15.75 -8.25
C LYS A 249 -5.76 -15.39 -8.49
N VAL A 250 -4.95 -15.32 -7.43
CA VAL A 250 -3.48 -15.12 -7.54
C VAL A 250 -2.85 -16.27 -8.32
N THR A 251 -3.07 -17.53 -7.90
CA THR A 251 -2.51 -18.72 -8.56
C THR A 251 -2.93 -18.81 -10.02
N SER A 252 -4.21 -18.53 -10.32
CA SER A 252 -4.71 -18.48 -11.69
C SER A 252 -3.98 -17.44 -12.55
N LEU A 253 -3.73 -16.24 -12.03
CA LEU A 253 -3.03 -15.18 -12.77
C LEU A 253 -1.52 -15.44 -12.89
N GLN A 254 -0.89 -15.99 -11.86
CA GLN A 254 0.54 -16.36 -11.89
C GLN A 254 0.84 -17.42 -12.96
N SER A 255 -0.13 -18.26 -13.32
CA SER A 255 0.03 -19.21 -14.42
C SER A 255 0.14 -18.55 -15.81
N GLN A 256 -0.21 -17.26 -15.92
CA GLN A 256 -0.28 -16.52 -17.18
C GLN A 256 0.84 -15.48 -17.31
N VAL A 257 1.25 -14.88 -16.20
CA VAL A 257 2.24 -13.79 -16.16
C VAL A 257 3.09 -13.87 -14.91
N ASP A 258 4.33 -13.38 -14.99
CA ASP A 258 5.19 -13.24 -13.82
C ASP A 258 4.80 -11.98 -13.03
N ILE A 259 4.26 -12.18 -11.83
CA ILE A 259 3.64 -11.12 -11.03
C ILE A 259 4.63 -10.66 -9.95
N SER A 260 4.92 -9.36 -9.90
CA SER A 260 5.63 -8.76 -8.77
C SER A 260 4.66 -8.37 -7.64
N GLU A 261 3.50 -7.81 -8.00
CA GLU A 261 2.52 -7.31 -7.05
C GLU A 261 1.08 -7.46 -7.55
N ILE A 262 0.13 -7.71 -6.65
CA ILE A 262 -1.28 -7.87 -6.99
C ILE A 262 -2.21 -7.25 -5.95
N HIS A 263 -3.21 -6.52 -6.42
CA HIS A 263 -4.11 -5.71 -5.59
C HIS A 263 -5.56 -6.20 -5.66
N PHE A 264 -6.20 -6.29 -4.50
CA PHE A 264 -7.61 -6.63 -4.35
C PHE A 264 -8.35 -5.57 -3.54
N ILE A 265 -9.62 -5.35 -3.86
CA ILE A 265 -10.50 -4.41 -3.16
C ILE A 265 -11.65 -5.19 -2.52
N PHE A 266 -11.92 -4.95 -1.24
CA PHE A 266 -13.08 -5.50 -0.57
C PHE A 266 -14.31 -4.65 -0.88
N ASN A 267 -15.23 -5.19 -1.68
CA ASN A 267 -16.39 -4.46 -2.16
C ASN A 267 -17.50 -4.34 -1.10
N SER A 268 -18.53 -3.57 -1.41
CA SER A 268 -19.72 -3.39 -0.54
C SER A 268 -20.52 -4.68 -0.31
N LYS A 269 -20.35 -5.70 -1.17
CA LYS A 269 -20.96 -7.03 -1.05
C LYS A 269 -20.12 -7.99 -0.21
N ASN A 270 -19.12 -7.48 0.52
CA ASN A 270 -18.19 -8.25 1.34
C ASN A 270 -17.46 -9.36 0.55
N LYS A 271 -16.99 -9.04 -0.66
CA LYS A 271 -16.18 -9.93 -1.51
C LYS A 271 -14.89 -9.22 -1.92
N TRP A 272 -13.80 -9.98 -1.96
CA TRP A 272 -12.57 -9.53 -2.60
C TRP A 272 -12.73 -9.55 -4.11
N GLU A 273 -12.40 -8.44 -4.76
CA GLU A 273 -12.36 -8.31 -6.21
C GLU A 273 -10.95 -7.95 -6.62
N PHE A 274 -10.43 -8.66 -7.62
CA PHE A 274 -9.17 -8.30 -8.26
C PHE A 274 -9.28 -6.89 -8.88
N SER A 275 -8.31 -6.03 -8.61
CA SER A 275 -8.26 -4.66 -9.14
C SER A 275 -7.27 -4.57 -10.30
N TYR A 276 -6.00 -4.79 -9.99
CA TYR A 276 -4.89 -4.82 -10.95
C TYR A 276 -3.68 -5.56 -10.35
N LEU A 277 -2.73 -5.88 -11.21
CA LEU A 277 -1.42 -6.43 -10.87
C LEU A 277 -0.33 -5.68 -11.62
N ILE A 278 0.89 -5.81 -11.12
CA ILE A 278 2.12 -5.35 -11.72
C ILE A 278 2.98 -6.59 -12.00
N THR A 279 3.51 -6.70 -13.21
CA THR A 279 4.44 -7.78 -13.58
C THR A 279 5.88 -7.40 -13.23
N SER A 280 6.76 -8.40 -13.13
CA SER A 280 8.19 -8.20 -12.83
C SER A 280 8.92 -7.29 -13.83
N ASP A 281 8.41 -7.22 -15.06
CA ASP A 281 8.89 -6.37 -16.15
C ASP A 281 8.10 -5.06 -16.33
N GLY A 282 7.25 -4.72 -15.36
CA GLY A 282 6.66 -3.39 -15.21
C GLY A 282 5.35 -3.17 -15.97
N LYS A 283 4.77 -4.21 -16.57
CA LYS A 283 3.43 -4.13 -17.16
C LYS A 283 2.38 -4.04 -16.07
N ILE A 284 1.31 -3.32 -16.37
CA ILE A 284 0.16 -3.14 -15.49
C ILE A 284 -1.04 -3.81 -16.12
N ILE A 285 -1.58 -4.83 -15.44
CA ILE A 285 -2.74 -5.58 -15.93
C ILE A 285 -3.88 -5.44 -14.93
N GLY A 286 -5.05 -4.99 -15.36
CA GLY A 286 -6.14 -4.70 -14.44
C GLY A 286 -7.51 -4.73 -15.08
N THR A 287 -8.54 -4.67 -14.24
CA THR A 287 -9.93 -4.68 -14.71
C THR A 287 -10.28 -3.38 -15.44
N LYS A 288 -11.23 -3.44 -16.39
CA LYS A 288 -11.79 -2.23 -17.03
C LYS A 288 -12.28 -1.20 -16.00
N LEU A 289 -12.81 -1.68 -14.87
CA LEU A 289 -13.28 -0.82 -13.79
C LEU A 289 -12.14 -0.06 -13.08
N SER A 290 -11.01 -0.71 -12.82
CA SER A 290 -9.88 -0.06 -12.12
C SER A 290 -9.24 1.03 -12.99
N PHE A 291 -9.03 0.77 -14.28
CA PHE A 291 -8.61 1.79 -15.26
C PHE A 291 -9.64 2.91 -15.40
N SER A 292 -10.93 2.61 -15.52
CA SER A 292 -11.96 3.65 -15.60
C SER A 292 -11.98 4.56 -14.36
N LYS A 293 -11.76 4.01 -13.15
CA LYS A 293 -11.64 4.81 -11.92
C LYS A 293 -10.40 5.71 -11.95
N ARG A 294 -9.27 5.20 -12.43
CA ARG A 294 -8.02 5.96 -12.60
C ARG A 294 -8.23 7.13 -13.57
N ASP A 295 -8.75 6.84 -14.76
CA ASP A 295 -8.94 7.84 -15.82
C ASP A 295 -9.91 8.94 -15.37
N LYS A 296 -11.03 8.58 -14.71
CA LYS A 296 -11.96 9.57 -14.13
C LYS A 296 -11.31 10.46 -13.08
N LEU A 297 -10.40 9.92 -12.27
CA LEU A 297 -9.69 10.72 -11.27
C LEU A 297 -8.68 11.66 -11.94
N LEU A 298 -7.95 11.17 -12.95
CA LEU A 298 -7.03 11.98 -13.74
C LEU A 298 -7.76 13.17 -14.39
N SER A 299 -8.87 12.93 -15.08
CA SER A 299 -9.64 13.99 -15.72
C SER A 299 -10.12 15.05 -14.72
N ARG A 300 -10.49 14.66 -13.49
CA ARG A 300 -10.88 15.62 -12.44
C ARG A 300 -9.72 16.50 -12.00
N ILE A 301 -8.52 15.94 -11.90
CA ILE A 301 -7.32 16.69 -11.51
C ILE A 301 -6.87 17.61 -12.64
N GLU A 302 -6.98 17.18 -13.89
CA GLU A 302 -6.67 18.01 -15.06
C GLU A 302 -7.59 19.23 -15.18
N LEU A 303 -8.84 19.09 -14.75
CA LEU A 303 -9.82 20.18 -14.65
C LEU A 303 -9.61 21.08 -13.42
N SER A 304 -8.75 20.69 -12.47
CA SER A 304 -8.47 21.50 -11.29
C SER A 304 -7.57 22.69 -11.66
N PRO A 305 -7.90 23.93 -11.21
CA PRO A 305 -7.04 25.10 -11.41
C PRO A 305 -5.69 24.97 -10.68
N THR A 306 -5.60 24.06 -9.69
CA THR A 306 -4.37 23.68 -9.00
C THR A 306 -4.08 22.20 -9.27
N LYS A 307 -2.97 21.92 -9.96
CA LYS A 307 -2.47 20.56 -10.19
C LYS A 307 -1.41 20.25 -9.13
N ALA A 308 -1.67 19.25 -8.28
CA ALA A 308 -0.70 18.77 -7.31
C ALA A 308 -0.49 17.27 -7.51
N PHE A 309 0.73 16.88 -7.84
CA PHE A 309 1.18 15.48 -7.81
C PHE A 309 2.15 15.35 -6.66
N SER A 310 1.95 14.36 -5.81
CA SER A 310 2.81 14.14 -4.66
C SER A 310 3.80 13.01 -4.91
N ILE A 311 5.05 13.22 -4.51
CA ILE A 311 6.08 12.19 -4.45
C ILE A 311 6.14 11.70 -2.99
N GLY A 312 6.08 10.39 -2.77
CA GLY A 312 6.15 9.81 -1.43
C GLY A 312 7.55 9.28 -1.17
N ALA A 313 8.16 9.68 -0.05
CA ALA A 313 9.28 8.96 0.53
C ALA A 313 9.50 9.37 1.99
N SER A 314 10.11 8.43 2.71
CA SER A 314 10.61 8.54 4.07
C SER A 314 12.01 9.17 4.06
N GLY A 315 12.14 10.41 4.53
CA GLY A 315 13.44 11.09 4.59
C GLY A 315 13.40 12.51 5.13
N ILE A 316 12.48 12.84 6.05
CA ILE A 316 12.26 14.23 6.49
C ILE A 316 12.82 14.42 7.90
N GLU A 317 13.64 15.45 8.06
CA GLU A 317 14.08 15.97 9.34
C GLU A 317 13.25 17.21 9.72
N TYR A 318 13.06 17.41 11.02
CA TYR A 318 12.30 18.53 11.57
C TYR A 318 13.24 19.69 11.89
N GLU A 319 12.85 20.93 11.58
CA GLU A 319 13.58 22.09 12.11
C GLU A 319 13.54 22.04 13.64
N ARG A 320 14.72 22.05 14.27
CA ARG A 320 14.86 22.19 15.72
C ARG A 320 14.28 23.53 16.15
N ASN A 321 13.05 23.50 16.66
CA ASN A 321 12.54 24.49 17.62
C ASN A 321 11.91 23.84 18.86
N PHE A 322 12.26 22.59 19.16
CA PHE A 322 11.88 21.89 20.40
C PHE A 322 13.05 21.15 21.07
N SER A 323 14.27 21.69 20.97
CA SER A 323 15.34 21.34 21.91
C SER A 323 15.07 22.01 23.26
N ARG A 324 14.06 21.50 23.98
CA ARG A 324 13.95 21.47 25.44
C ARG A 324 12.85 20.49 25.80
N GLN A 325 13.25 19.40 26.45
CA GLN A 325 12.45 18.33 27.06
C GLN A 325 12.06 17.18 26.12
N ILE A 326 13.06 16.33 25.85
CA ILE A 326 12.90 14.88 25.74
C ILE A 326 12.91 14.33 27.15
#